data_AF-A0A927L2N0-F1
#
_entry.id   AF-A0A927L2N0-F1
#
_cell.length_a   1.000
_cell.length_b   1.000
_cell.length_c   1.000
_cell.angle_alpha   90.00
_cell.angle_beta   90.00
_cell.angle_gamma   90.00
#
_symmetry.space_group_name_H-M   'P 1'
#
loop_
_entity.id
_entity.type
_entity.pdbx_description
1 polymer ?
#
loop_
_entity_poly.entity_id
_entity_poly.type
_entity_poly.pdbx_seq_one_letter_code
_entity_poly.pdbx_strand_id
1 'polypeptide(L)'
;MFYGGSAMPNHYTAMGATAAVGCFLAPRPRYAGVAAGLAVVTLMRPNDGVAVAVPLLLAAVLMPALRDHGRLRGRLSAVAAGLGAGALPWVVEAEVRFGGVRDRLAEAGDVQGGLGAVFSLRAHLTALDGPLLCRPCADDSVRLPVTEWWVLLPLLVGLGLWAERRARRSAAPLWTAVAVAVATAAPYLFLVPYAAPRFLLPAYALLTLPAAVGLLAVVHRARTRRSLPTAAVLTLALLGHWGIQADLVHTHASIQQRARGDWDRIASVLGKHGVHPPCVLAGNRSTIPLAHTAGCAVAEADSPAHPDALVLRDREPPHWARGWPRFPVPNTYNPGWTVVVRP
;
A
#
# COMPACT_ATOMS: atom_id res chain seq x y z
N MET A 1 -12.19 -3.37 2.42
CA MET A 1 -10.84 -3.04 1.91
C MET A 1 -10.12 -4.33 1.53
N PHE A 2 -9.85 -4.55 0.24
CA PHE A 2 -9.20 -5.76 -0.27
C PHE A 2 -7.84 -6.07 0.43
N TYR A 3 -7.05 -5.05 0.76
CA TYR A 3 -5.75 -5.20 1.44
C TYR A 3 -5.80 -5.16 2.98
N GLY A 4 -6.93 -4.80 3.59
CA GLY A 4 -7.00 -4.57 5.05
C GLY A 4 -6.64 -5.80 5.89
N GLY A 5 -7.12 -6.97 5.48
CA GLY A 5 -6.85 -8.25 6.15
C GLY A 5 -5.51 -8.91 5.78
N SER A 6 -4.70 -8.29 4.91
CA SER A 6 -3.43 -8.87 4.44
C SER A 6 -2.20 -8.36 5.20
N ALA A 7 -2.40 -7.66 6.34
CA ALA A 7 -1.35 -7.02 7.13
C ALA A 7 -0.40 -6.12 6.33
N MET A 8 -0.82 -5.68 5.14
CA MET A 8 -0.05 -4.78 4.30
C MET A 8 -0.06 -3.38 4.94
N PRO A 9 1.10 -2.73 5.13
CA PRO A 9 1.19 -1.54 5.98
C PRO A 9 0.42 -0.32 5.44
N ASN A 10 0.19 -0.26 4.13
CA ASN A 10 -0.23 0.96 3.42
C ASN A 10 -1.59 1.52 3.86
N HIS A 11 -2.54 0.65 4.27
CA HIS A 11 -3.82 1.10 4.79
C HIS A 11 -3.65 1.81 6.14
N TYR A 12 -2.86 1.22 7.04
CA TYR A 12 -2.51 1.81 8.33
C TYR A 12 -1.73 3.11 8.17
N THR A 13 -0.79 3.15 7.23
CA THR A 13 -0.08 4.38 6.83
C THR A 13 -1.05 5.45 6.36
N ALA A 14 -2.03 5.11 5.51
CA ALA A 14 -3.02 6.09 5.02
C ALA A 14 -3.89 6.66 6.15
N MET A 15 -4.38 5.80 7.06
CA MET A 15 -5.15 6.24 8.23
C MET A 15 -4.32 7.10 9.17
N GLY A 16 -3.10 6.66 9.51
CA GLY A 16 -2.20 7.38 10.40
C GLY A 16 -1.78 8.74 9.82
N ALA A 17 -1.48 8.82 8.52
CA ALA A 17 -1.14 10.07 7.85
C ALA A 17 -2.31 11.05 7.86
N THR A 18 -3.52 10.58 7.53
CA THR A 18 -4.74 11.40 7.53
C THR A 18 -5.06 11.90 8.94
N ALA A 19 -4.95 11.04 9.96
CA ALA A 19 -5.15 11.39 11.35
C ALA A 19 -4.12 12.43 11.83
N ALA A 20 -2.84 12.23 11.52
CA ALA A 20 -1.77 13.14 11.90
C ALA A 20 -1.95 14.53 11.26
N VAL A 21 -2.19 14.58 9.94
CA VAL A 21 -2.43 15.84 9.21
C VAL A 21 -3.68 16.54 9.73
N GLY A 22 -4.79 15.83 9.92
CA GLY A 22 -6.03 16.41 10.45
C GLY A 22 -5.88 16.95 11.87
N CYS A 23 -5.21 16.21 12.77
CA CYS A 23 -4.96 16.64 14.15
C CYS A 23 -3.98 17.82 14.22
N PHE A 24 -3.03 17.90 13.29
CA PHE A 24 -2.05 18.97 13.19
C PHE A 24 -2.69 20.29 12.70
N LEU A 25 -3.62 20.18 11.75
CA LEU A 25 -4.33 21.29 11.13
C LEU A 25 -5.58 21.75 11.89
N ALA A 26 -6.03 20.98 12.89
CA ALA A 26 -7.20 21.32 13.69
C ALA A 26 -7.06 22.72 14.34
N PRO A 27 -8.15 23.51 14.47
CA PRO A 27 -8.12 24.84 15.09
C PRO A 27 -7.49 24.84 16.49
N ARG A 28 -7.70 23.75 17.22
CA ARG A 28 -6.94 23.38 18.41
C ARG A 28 -6.17 22.09 18.07
N PRO A 29 -4.84 22.17 17.85
CA PRO A 29 -4.05 21.00 17.51
C PRO A 29 -4.19 19.90 18.55
N ARG A 30 -4.37 18.66 18.09
CA ARG A 30 -4.47 17.49 18.95
C ARG A 30 -3.14 16.74 18.93
N TYR A 31 -2.17 17.20 19.72
CA TYR A 31 -0.79 16.72 19.68
C TYR A 31 -0.66 15.20 19.86
N ALA A 32 -1.44 14.60 20.77
CA ALA A 32 -1.48 13.15 20.93
C ALA A 32 -1.92 12.42 19.65
N GLY A 33 -2.90 12.97 18.92
CA GLY A 33 -3.33 12.41 17.63
C GLY A 33 -2.30 12.58 16.52
N VAL A 34 -1.53 13.68 16.53
CA VAL A 34 -0.39 13.87 15.62
C VAL A 34 0.69 12.83 15.89
N ALA A 35 1.12 12.71 17.15
CA ALA A 35 2.16 11.78 17.56
C ALA A 35 1.74 10.32 17.32
N ALA A 36 0.52 9.93 17.72
CA ALA A 36 0.01 8.57 17.53
C ALA A 36 -0.15 8.22 16.04
N GLY A 37 -0.74 9.12 15.24
CA GLY A 37 -0.91 8.91 13.80
C GLY A 37 0.43 8.73 13.09
N LEU A 38 1.41 9.59 13.40
CA LEU A 38 2.74 9.51 12.79
C LEU A 38 3.57 8.33 13.33
N ALA A 39 3.39 7.93 14.59
CA ALA A 39 3.99 6.72 15.13
C ALA A 39 3.49 5.48 14.39
N VAL A 40 2.19 5.37 14.11
CA VAL A 40 1.63 4.27 13.30
C VAL A 40 2.21 4.28 11.88
N VAL A 41 2.26 5.44 11.22
CA VAL A 41 2.86 5.58 9.88
C VAL A 41 4.31 5.07 9.89
N THR A 42 5.11 5.55 10.84
CA THR A 42 6.55 5.29 10.90
C THR A 42 6.85 3.85 11.32
N LEU A 43 6.09 3.29 12.27
CA LEU A 43 6.19 1.89 12.67
C LEU A 43 5.92 0.94 11.51
N MET A 44 4.90 1.27 10.70
CA MET A 44 4.52 0.48 9.54
C MET A 44 5.53 0.64 8.39
N ARG A 45 5.96 1.87 8.13
CA ARG A 45 6.84 2.25 7.01
C ARG A 45 7.68 3.48 7.39
N PRO A 46 8.92 3.31 7.90
CA PRO A 46 9.75 4.43 8.36
C PRO A 46 9.95 5.52 7.30
N ASN A 47 10.13 5.13 6.03
CA ASN A 47 10.28 6.05 4.90
C ASN A 47 9.04 6.92 4.67
N ASP A 48 7.84 6.36 4.81
CA ASP A 48 6.60 7.14 4.71
C ASP A 48 6.43 8.05 5.93
N GLY A 49 6.92 7.64 7.10
CA GLY A 49 6.99 8.47 8.29
C GLY A 49 7.76 9.77 8.04
N VAL A 50 8.94 9.67 7.42
CA VAL A 50 9.73 10.83 7.00
C VAL A 50 8.98 11.66 5.95
N ALA A 51 8.40 11.00 4.94
CA ALA A 51 7.65 11.67 3.87
C ALA A 51 6.43 12.45 4.39
N VAL A 52 5.82 12.03 5.50
CA VAL A 52 4.74 12.77 6.18
C VAL A 52 5.30 13.85 7.11
N ALA A 53 6.34 13.55 7.88
CA ALA A 53 6.89 14.45 8.89
C ALA A 53 7.48 15.73 8.29
N VAL A 54 8.28 15.61 7.21
CA VAL A 54 8.95 16.76 6.58
C VAL A 54 7.98 17.87 6.15
N PRO A 55 6.94 17.62 5.34
CA PRO A 55 5.99 18.67 4.96
C PRO A 55 5.20 19.23 6.14
N LEU A 56 4.96 18.45 7.21
CA LEU A 56 4.33 18.97 8.44
C LEU A 56 5.25 19.93 9.20
N LEU A 57 6.54 19.59 9.36
CA LEU A 57 7.53 20.46 9.97
C LEU A 57 7.70 21.76 9.17
N LEU A 58 7.82 21.63 7.84
CA LEU A 58 7.89 22.78 6.94
C LEU A 58 6.60 23.61 7.01
N ALA A 59 5.41 23.00 7.07
CA ALA A 59 4.17 23.74 7.21
C ALA A 59 4.09 24.51 8.54
N ALA A 60 4.52 23.91 9.66
CA ALA A 60 4.58 24.59 10.96
C ALA A 60 5.50 25.82 10.92
N VAL A 61 6.66 25.67 10.26
CA VAL A 61 7.71 26.68 10.26
C VAL A 61 7.53 27.71 9.16
N LEU A 62 6.91 27.42 8.03
CA LEU A 62 6.85 28.31 6.85
C LEU A 62 5.49 28.97 6.64
N MET A 63 4.38 28.33 7.04
CA MET A 63 3.05 28.87 6.76
C MET A 63 2.63 29.89 7.83
N PRO A 64 2.40 31.18 7.49
CA PRO A 64 1.99 32.20 8.46
C PRO A 64 0.71 31.80 9.23
N ALA A 65 -0.22 31.13 8.55
CA ALA A 65 -1.47 30.63 9.15
C ALA A 65 -1.26 29.60 10.28
N LEU A 66 -0.06 28.99 10.36
CA LEU A 66 0.28 27.95 11.34
C LEU A 66 1.42 28.39 12.29
N ARG A 67 2.02 29.56 12.05
CA ARG A 67 3.20 30.10 12.76
C ARG A 67 2.92 30.73 14.13
N ASP A 68 1.81 30.39 14.77
CA ASP A 68 1.54 30.81 16.16
C ASP A 68 2.66 30.30 17.08
N HIS A 69 3.49 31.23 17.58
CA HIS A 69 4.70 30.94 18.36
C HIS A 69 4.39 30.09 19.61
N GLY A 70 3.22 30.27 20.22
CA GLY A 70 2.80 29.48 21.38
C GLY A 70 2.52 28.01 21.04
N ARG A 71 2.16 27.72 19.79
CA ARG A 71 1.78 26.36 19.33
C ARG A 71 2.85 25.68 18.49
N LEU A 72 3.83 26.42 18.00
CA LEU A 72 4.93 25.92 17.17
C LEU A 72 5.68 24.80 17.89
N ARG A 73 6.12 25.04 19.13
CA ARG A 73 6.85 24.03 19.92
C ARG A 73 6.06 22.73 20.07
N GLY A 74 4.76 22.83 20.37
CA GLY A 74 3.89 21.65 20.49
C GLY A 74 3.71 20.88 19.17
N ARG A 75 3.63 21.59 18.04
CA ARG A 75 3.55 20.96 16.71
C ARG A 75 4.84 20.21 16.37
N LEU A 76 5.98 20.86 16.58
CA LEU A 76 7.30 20.27 16.32
C LEU A 76 7.54 19.07 17.24
N SER A 77 7.24 19.20 18.54
CA SER A 77 7.42 18.10 19.49
C SER A 77 6.50 16.92 19.20
N ALA A 78 5.24 17.16 18.80
CA ALA A 78 4.33 16.07 18.46
C ALA A 78 4.78 15.29 17.22
N VAL A 79 5.28 15.99 16.19
CA VAL A 79 5.84 15.35 14.98
C VAL A 79 7.13 14.58 15.32
N ALA A 80 8.05 15.19 16.08
CA ALA A 80 9.27 14.53 16.50
C ALA A 80 9.00 13.30 17.38
N ALA A 81 8.05 13.40 18.32
CA ALA A 81 7.65 12.31 19.19
C ALA A 81 7.03 11.15 18.40
N GLY A 82 6.12 11.44 17.45
CA GLY A 82 5.51 10.41 16.62
C GLY A 82 6.54 9.69 15.72
N LEU A 83 7.41 10.46 15.06
CA LEU A 83 8.47 9.90 14.22
C LEU A 83 9.44 9.04 15.05
N GLY A 84 9.91 9.56 16.19
CA GLY A 84 10.81 8.84 17.09
C GLY A 84 10.20 7.57 17.66
N ALA A 85 8.96 7.65 18.16
CA ALA A 85 8.28 6.49 18.75
C ALA A 85 8.04 5.37 17.74
N GLY A 86 7.71 5.70 16.49
CA GLY A 86 7.52 4.69 15.44
C GLY A 86 8.83 4.16 14.85
N ALA A 87 9.88 4.97 14.78
CA ALA A 87 11.19 4.54 14.25
C ALA A 87 11.99 3.71 15.25
N LEU A 88 11.82 3.92 16.56
CA LEU A 88 12.63 3.29 17.60
C LEU A 88 12.66 1.76 17.52
N PRO A 89 11.52 1.03 17.40
CA PRO A 89 11.56 -0.43 17.29
C PRO A 89 12.33 -0.91 16.06
N TRP A 90 12.23 -0.19 14.94
CA TRP A 90 12.93 -0.52 13.70
C TRP A 90 14.45 -0.31 13.83
N VAL A 91 14.88 0.78 14.49
CA VAL A 91 16.31 1.05 14.74
C VAL A 91 16.88 0.01 15.70
N VAL A 92 16.21 -0.26 16.81
CA VAL A 92 16.66 -1.28 17.78
C VAL A 92 16.79 -2.65 17.12
N GLU A 93 15.81 -3.04 16.31
CA GLU A 93 15.88 -4.30 15.58
C GLU A 93 17.04 -4.31 14.56
N ALA A 94 17.32 -3.19 13.89
CA ALA A 94 18.45 -3.08 12.97
C ALA A 94 19.79 -3.34 13.68
N GLU A 95 20.00 -2.73 14.85
CA GLU A 95 21.22 -2.91 15.63
C GLU A 95 21.36 -4.34 16.19
N VAL A 96 20.26 -4.95 16.68
CA VAL A 96 20.31 -6.25 17.36
C VAL A 96 20.35 -7.43 16.38
N ARG A 97 19.73 -7.32 15.19
CA ARG A 97 19.56 -8.46 14.27
C ARG A 97 20.26 -8.33 12.93
N PHE A 98 20.56 -7.10 12.49
CA PHE A 98 21.03 -6.85 11.13
C PHE A 98 22.46 -6.26 11.09
N GLY A 99 23.12 -6.04 12.23
CA GLY A 99 24.45 -5.42 12.27
C GLY A 99 24.44 -3.88 12.18
N GLY A 100 23.25 -3.28 12.15
CA GLY A 100 23.04 -1.83 12.13
C GLY A 100 22.04 -1.38 11.08
N VAL A 101 21.70 -0.09 11.11
CA VAL A 101 20.74 0.53 10.19
C VAL A 101 21.15 0.40 8.72
N ARG A 102 22.44 0.54 8.40
CA ARG A 102 22.95 0.47 7.03
C ARG A 102 22.79 -0.91 6.42
N ASP A 103 23.15 -1.95 7.18
CA ASP A 103 23.12 -3.33 6.72
C ASP A 103 21.68 -3.80 6.54
N ARG A 104 20.78 -3.43 7.46
CA ARG A 104 19.34 -3.62 7.28
C ARG A 104 18.80 -2.96 6.01
N LEU A 105 19.26 -1.75 5.68
CA LEU A 105 18.84 -1.04 4.45
C LEU A 105 19.40 -1.70 3.19
N ALA A 106 20.65 -2.20 3.22
CA ALA A 106 21.25 -2.93 2.11
C ALA A 106 20.48 -4.22 1.82
N GLU A 107 20.23 -5.04 2.86
CA GLU A 107 19.47 -6.28 2.75
C GLU A 107 18.02 -6.02 2.29
N ALA A 108 17.37 -4.99 2.85
CA ALA A 108 16.04 -4.58 2.37
C ALA A 108 16.08 -4.16 0.89
N GLY A 109 17.14 -3.51 0.44
CA GLY A 109 17.38 -3.17 -0.95
C GLY A 109 17.40 -4.41 -1.84
N ASP A 110 18.19 -5.41 -1.48
CA ASP A 110 18.33 -6.66 -2.25
C ASP A 110 17.00 -7.42 -2.38
N VAL A 111 16.24 -7.50 -1.28
CA VAL A 111 14.92 -8.16 -1.26
C VAL A 111 13.89 -7.37 -2.07
N GLN A 112 13.88 -6.03 -1.94
CA GLN A 112 12.88 -5.17 -2.58
C GLN A 112 13.22 -4.78 -4.02
N GLY A 113 14.36 -5.23 -4.56
CA GLY A 113 14.71 -5.01 -5.98
C GLY A 113 15.47 -3.71 -6.24
N GLY A 114 16.08 -3.16 -5.19
CA GLY A 114 16.86 -1.93 -5.20
C GLY A 114 15.99 -0.67 -5.18
N LEU A 115 16.34 0.28 -4.31
CA LEU A 115 15.89 1.67 -4.47
C LEU A 115 16.86 2.38 -5.39
N GLY A 116 16.35 3.15 -6.34
CA GLY A 116 17.18 3.91 -7.28
C GLY A 116 16.35 4.96 -7.99
N ALA A 117 16.99 5.99 -8.52
CA ALA A 117 16.30 7.04 -9.28
C ALA A 117 15.64 6.44 -10.52
N VAL A 118 14.31 6.44 -10.54
CA VAL A 118 13.46 5.89 -11.61
C VAL A 118 12.27 6.80 -11.87
N PHE A 119 11.50 6.52 -12.92
CA PHE A 119 10.18 7.13 -13.11
C PHE A 119 9.15 6.04 -13.39
N SER A 120 8.43 5.61 -12.35
CA SER A 120 7.59 4.41 -12.35
C SER A 120 6.11 4.69 -12.66
N LEU A 121 5.80 5.86 -13.24
CA LEU A 121 4.42 6.27 -13.55
C LEU A 121 3.69 5.24 -14.41
N ARG A 122 4.36 4.70 -15.45
CA ARG A 122 3.78 3.66 -16.32
C ARG A 122 3.45 2.40 -15.53
N ALA A 123 4.35 1.95 -14.65
CA ALA A 123 4.11 0.80 -13.79
C ALA A 123 2.89 1.03 -12.87
N HIS A 124 2.72 2.26 -12.37
CA HIS A 124 1.57 2.60 -11.53
C HIS A 124 0.26 2.63 -12.33
N LEU A 125 0.26 3.14 -13.56
CA LEU A 125 -0.90 3.09 -14.46
C LEU A 125 -1.28 1.65 -14.79
N THR A 126 -0.31 0.80 -15.11
CA THR A 126 -0.48 -0.65 -15.29
C THR A 126 -1.10 -1.30 -14.06
N ALA A 127 -0.58 -0.98 -12.87
CA ALA A 127 -1.09 -1.57 -11.63
C ALA A 127 -2.57 -1.25 -11.38
N LEU A 128 -3.09 -0.11 -11.85
CA LEU A 128 -4.51 0.23 -11.68
C LEU A 128 -5.44 -0.82 -12.31
N ASP A 129 -5.02 -1.46 -13.40
CA ASP A 129 -5.85 -2.39 -14.16
C ASP A 129 -5.81 -3.83 -13.62
N GLY A 130 -4.91 -4.16 -12.68
CA GLY A 130 -5.06 -5.41 -11.96
C GLY A 130 -3.88 -6.14 -11.34
N PRO A 131 -2.63 -5.96 -11.78
CA PRO A 131 -1.53 -6.59 -11.08
C PRO A 131 -1.43 -6.03 -9.66
N LEU A 132 -1.78 -6.85 -8.66
CA LEU A 132 -1.66 -6.46 -7.25
C LEU A 132 -0.20 -6.21 -6.83
N LEU A 133 0.73 -6.79 -7.59
CA LEU A 133 2.15 -6.47 -7.56
C LEU A 133 2.70 -6.66 -8.98
N CYS A 134 3.16 -5.58 -9.58
CA CYS A 134 3.71 -5.56 -10.92
C CYS A 134 5.24 -5.49 -10.83
N ARG A 135 5.94 -6.64 -10.93
CA ARG A 135 7.39 -6.76 -10.73
C ARG A 135 7.98 -7.94 -11.53
N PRO A 136 8.68 -7.72 -12.68
CA PRO A 136 8.76 -6.47 -13.46
C PRO A 136 7.47 -6.17 -14.24
N CYS A 137 7.26 -4.91 -14.62
CA CYS A 137 6.14 -4.48 -15.46
C CYS A 137 6.61 -4.33 -16.91
N ALA A 138 6.49 -5.37 -17.73
CA ALA A 138 7.01 -5.32 -19.10
C ALA A 138 5.94 -5.04 -20.17
N ASP A 139 4.72 -5.62 -20.09
CA ASP A 139 3.88 -5.74 -21.31
C ASP A 139 2.36 -5.53 -21.12
N ASP A 140 1.92 -4.92 -20.02
CA ASP A 140 0.49 -4.80 -19.75
C ASP A 140 -0.12 -3.52 -20.36
N SER A 141 -1.17 -3.68 -21.16
CA SER A 141 -2.04 -2.59 -21.62
C SER A 141 -2.93 -2.11 -20.48
N VAL A 142 -3.20 -0.81 -20.41
CA VAL A 142 -4.13 -0.23 -19.42
C VAL A 142 -5.48 0.03 -20.06
N ARG A 143 -6.54 -0.56 -19.52
CA ARG A 143 -7.92 -0.19 -19.87
C ARG A 143 -8.13 1.30 -19.55
N LEU A 144 -8.34 2.12 -20.58
CA LEU A 144 -8.52 3.57 -20.43
C LEU A 144 -9.54 3.99 -19.36
N PRO A 145 -10.72 3.34 -19.21
CA PRO A 145 -11.68 3.70 -18.18
C PRO A 145 -11.12 3.65 -16.75
N VAL A 146 -10.18 2.75 -16.48
CA VAL A 146 -9.59 2.57 -15.15
C VAL A 146 -8.75 3.78 -14.73
N THR A 147 -8.20 4.51 -15.69
CA THR A 147 -7.40 5.73 -15.44
C THR A 147 -8.23 6.95 -15.09
N GLU A 148 -9.57 6.87 -15.16
CA GLU A 148 -10.47 7.99 -14.89
C GLU A 148 -10.23 8.62 -13.52
N TRP A 149 -9.89 7.82 -12.50
CA TRP A 149 -9.74 8.31 -11.13
C TRP A 149 -8.53 9.23 -11.00
N TRP A 150 -7.50 8.99 -11.81
CA TRP A 150 -6.31 9.84 -11.89
C TRP A 150 -6.57 11.15 -12.63
N VAL A 151 -7.67 11.27 -13.35
CA VAL A 151 -8.15 12.54 -13.94
C VAL A 151 -9.14 13.23 -13.00
N LEU A 152 -10.12 12.47 -12.48
CA LEU A 152 -11.18 12.99 -11.61
C LEU A 152 -10.63 13.56 -10.30
N LEU A 153 -9.68 12.85 -9.66
CA LEU A 153 -9.10 13.26 -8.40
C LEU A 153 -8.41 14.64 -8.48
N PRO A 154 -7.42 14.90 -9.37
CA PRO A 154 -6.79 16.22 -9.45
C PRO A 154 -7.77 17.32 -9.86
N LEU A 155 -8.78 17.04 -10.69
CA LEU A 155 -9.84 18.00 -11.02
C LEU A 155 -10.63 18.40 -9.77
N LEU A 156 -11.09 17.44 -8.96
CA LEU A 156 -11.81 17.71 -7.72
C LEU A 156 -10.94 18.41 -6.68
N VAL A 157 -9.66 18.04 -6.57
CA VAL A 157 -8.68 18.73 -5.71
C VAL A 157 -8.54 20.20 -6.13
N GLY A 158 -8.36 20.45 -7.43
CA GLY A 158 -8.28 21.80 -8.00
C GLY A 158 -9.54 22.62 -7.72
N LEU A 159 -10.73 22.01 -7.89
CA LEU A 159 -12.01 22.62 -7.57
C LEU A 159 -12.15 22.95 -6.09
N GLY A 160 -11.70 22.08 -5.18
CA GLY A 160 -11.73 22.33 -3.74
C GLY A 160 -10.84 23.51 -3.33
N LEU A 161 -9.62 23.54 -3.86
CA LEU A 161 -8.69 24.66 -3.65
C LEU A 161 -9.24 25.97 -4.23
N TRP A 162 -9.87 25.92 -5.40
CA TRP A 162 -10.51 27.08 -6.03
C TRP A 162 -11.73 27.56 -5.24
N ALA A 163 -12.56 26.66 -4.73
CA ALA A 163 -13.74 26.98 -3.95
C ALA A 163 -13.39 27.71 -2.64
N GLU A 164 -12.38 27.24 -1.90
CA GLU A 164 -11.90 27.90 -0.68
C GLU A 164 -11.37 29.32 -0.98
N ARG A 165 -10.58 29.46 -2.05
CA ARG A 165 -10.12 30.79 -2.51
C ARG A 165 -11.28 31.70 -2.86
N ARG A 166 -12.29 31.21 -3.58
CA ARG A 166 -13.46 32.00 -4.00
C ARG A 166 -14.31 32.44 -2.82
N ALA A 167 -14.38 31.61 -1.78
CA ALA A 167 -15.03 31.89 -0.50
C ALA A 167 -14.19 32.80 0.42
N ARG A 168 -13.01 33.26 -0.01
CA ARG A 168 -12.04 34.04 0.78
C ARG A 168 -11.65 33.36 2.10
N ARG A 169 -11.67 32.03 2.12
CA ARG A 169 -11.23 31.21 3.25
C ARG A 169 -9.78 30.80 3.04
N SER A 170 -9.12 30.40 4.12
CA SER A 170 -7.74 29.92 4.06
C SER A 170 -7.68 28.56 3.38
N ALA A 171 -7.06 28.49 2.20
CA ALA A 171 -6.76 27.23 1.53
C ALA A 171 -5.53 26.51 2.12
N ALA A 172 -4.87 27.07 3.14
CA ALA A 172 -3.64 26.52 3.71
C ALA A 172 -3.79 25.06 4.19
N PRO A 173 -4.86 24.64 4.90
CA PRO A 173 -5.03 23.25 5.32
C PRO A 173 -5.10 22.27 4.14
N LEU A 174 -5.81 22.65 3.07
CA LEU A 174 -5.91 21.83 1.86
C LEU A 174 -4.56 21.74 1.14
N TRP A 175 -3.81 22.84 1.05
CA TRP A 175 -2.45 22.83 0.49
C TRP A 175 -1.49 21.98 1.32
N THR A 176 -1.59 21.98 2.65
CA THR A 176 -0.81 21.08 3.49
C THR A 176 -1.14 19.63 3.19
N ALA A 177 -2.42 19.27 3.07
CA ALA A 177 -2.82 17.91 2.69
C ALA A 177 -2.27 17.50 1.31
N VAL A 178 -2.32 18.39 0.32
CA VAL A 178 -1.71 18.16 -1.01
C VAL A 178 -0.20 17.99 -0.92
N ALA A 179 0.50 18.85 -0.17
CA ALA A 179 1.95 18.77 -0.02
C ALA A 179 2.38 17.44 0.63
N VAL A 180 1.67 17.01 1.68
CA VAL A 180 1.92 15.71 2.32
C VAL A 180 1.61 14.58 1.35
N ALA A 181 0.51 14.65 0.59
CA ALA A 181 0.17 13.64 -0.40
C ALA A 181 1.27 13.48 -1.47
N VAL A 182 1.75 14.59 -2.04
CA VAL A 182 2.84 14.60 -3.02
C VAL A 182 4.12 14.02 -2.41
N ALA A 183 4.48 14.43 -1.19
CA ALA A 183 5.65 13.90 -0.50
C ALA A 183 5.54 12.38 -0.26
N THR A 184 4.38 11.87 0.11
CA THR A 184 4.16 10.42 0.28
C THR A 184 4.12 9.65 -1.04
N ALA A 185 3.73 10.27 -2.15
CA ALA A 185 3.72 9.64 -3.48
C ALA A 185 5.12 9.60 -4.11
N ALA A 186 5.96 10.60 -3.83
CA ALA A 186 7.23 10.81 -4.51
C ALA A 186 8.19 9.60 -4.41
N PRO A 187 8.41 8.96 -3.25
CA PRO A 187 9.27 7.79 -3.18
C PRO A 187 8.81 6.65 -4.10
N TYR A 188 7.49 6.44 -4.22
CA TYR A 188 6.96 5.38 -5.07
C TYR A 188 7.10 5.67 -6.56
N LEU A 189 6.91 6.93 -6.95
CA LEU A 189 7.00 7.36 -8.35
C LEU A 189 8.45 7.51 -8.83
N PHE A 190 9.36 7.88 -7.92
CA PHE A 190 10.73 8.29 -8.29
C PHE A 190 11.84 7.38 -7.77
N LEU A 191 11.57 6.46 -6.83
CA LEU A 191 12.60 5.62 -6.22
C LEU A 191 12.32 4.11 -6.30
N VAL A 192 11.07 3.69 -6.57
CA VAL A 192 10.66 2.28 -6.57
C VAL A 192 10.45 1.79 -8.00
N PRO A 193 11.20 0.79 -8.48
CA PRO A 193 11.17 0.35 -9.90
C PRO A 193 9.98 -0.56 -10.26
N TYR A 194 8.99 -0.66 -9.37
CA TYR A 194 7.83 -1.54 -9.53
C TYR A 194 6.60 -0.90 -8.86
N ALA A 195 5.43 -1.45 -9.10
CA ALA A 195 4.17 -0.84 -8.67
C ALA A 195 3.23 -1.84 -8.00
N ALA A 196 2.46 -1.33 -7.06
CA ALA A 196 1.27 -1.99 -6.54
C ALA A 196 0.20 -0.93 -6.30
N PRO A 197 -1.10 -1.23 -6.54
CA PRO A 197 -2.19 -0.26 -6.37
C PRO A 197 -2.21 0.38 -4.97
N ARG A 198 -1.77 -0.38 -3.98
CA ARG A 198 -1.72 0.04 -2.58
C ARG A 198 -0.67 1.11 -2.27
N PHE A 199 0.37 1.30 -3.09
CA PHE A 199 1.50 2.17 -2.77
C PHE A 199 1.08 3.64 -2.59
N LEU A 200 0.16 4.12 -3.41
CA LEU A 200 -0.33 5.50 -3.36
C LEU A 200 -1.53 5.71 -2.42
N LEU A 201 -1.93 4.70 -1.63
CA LEU A 201 -3.07 4.83 -0.70
C LEU A 201 -2.94 6.02 0.27
N PRO A 202 -1.77 6.30 0.89
CA PRO A 202 -1.63 7.46 1.76
C PRO A 202 -1.85 8.78 1.01
N ALA A 203 -1.32 8.90 -0.21
CA ALA A 203 -1.50 10.07 -1.04
C ALA A 203 -2.98 10.25 -1.44
N TYR A 204 -3.65 9.18 -1.85
CA TYR A 204 -5.07 9.22 -2.18
C TYR A 204 -5.92 9.62 -0.98
N ALA A 205 -5.68 9.04 0.19
CA ALA A 205 -6.42 9.37 1.41
C ALA A 205 -6.32 10.87 1.73
N LEU A 206 -5.12 11.45 1.64
CA LEU A 206 -4.92 12.88 1.86
C LEU A 206 -5.56 13.77 0.79
N LEU A 207 -5.48 13.38 -0.50
CA LEU A 207 -6.11 14.12 -1.61
C LEU A 207 -7.63 14.03 -1.60
N THR A 208 -8.22 12.98 -1.01
CA THR A 208 -9.69 12.89 -0.90
C THR A 208 -10.29 14.02 -0.07
N LEU A 209 -9.53 14.63 0.84
CA LEU A 209 -9.98 15.77 1.65
C LEU A 209 -10.27 17.02 0.79
N PRO A 210 -9.32 17.58 0.02
CA PRO A 210 -9.61 18.67 -0.91
C PRO A 210 -10.57 18.24 -2.03
N ALA A 211 -10.52 16.99 -2.50
CA ALA A 211 -11.47 16.50 -3.49
C ALA A 211 -12.92 16.54 -2.98
N ALA A 212 -13.16 16.17 -1.72
CA ALA A 212 -14.47 16.24 -1.09
C ALA A 212 -14.98 17.69 -1.00
N VAL A 213 -14.11 18.65 -0.68
CA VAL A 213 -14.46 20.09 -0.72
C VAL A 213 -14.86 20.51 -2.14
N GLY A 214 -14.12 20.09 -3.16
CA GLY A 214 -14.45 20.35 -4.56
C GLY A 214 -15.80 19.76 -4.98
N LEU A 215 -16.04 18.50 -4.61
CA LEU A 215 -17.32 17.83 -4.85
C LEU A 215 -18.49 18.56 -4.19
N LEU A 216 -18.35 18.95 -2.92
CA LEU A 216 -19.36 19.70 -2.19
C LEU A 216 -19.62 21.08 -2.83
N ALA A 217 -18.59 21.75 -3.36
CA ALA A 217 -18.75 23.00 -4.07
C ALA A 217 -19.58 22.84 -5.37
N VAL A 218 -19.35 21.76 -6.13
CA VAL A 218 -20.15 21.43 -7.32
C VAL A 218 -21.60 21.14 -6.94
N VAL A 219 -21.84 20.32 -5.91
CA VAL A 219 -23.18 19.99 -5.41
C VAL A 219 -23.91 21.25 -4.96
N HIS A 220 -23.24 22.11 -4.17
CA HIS A 220 -23.83 23.36 -3.69
C HIS A 220 -24.19 24.29 -4.86
N ARG A 221 -23.34 24.39 -5.89
CA ARG A 221 -23.62 25.20 -7.07
C ARG A 221 -24.77 24.65 -7.90
N ALA A 222 -24.83 23.33 -8.09
CA ALA A 222 -25.93 22.69 -8.81
C ALA A 222 -27.29 22.97 -8.12
N ARG A 223 -27.34 22.88 -6.79
CA ARG A 223 -28.55 23.17 -6.00
C ARG A 223 -28.93 24.65 -6.02
N THR A 224 -27.98 25.55 -5.75
CA THR A 224 -28.25 26.99 -5.67
C THR A 224 -28.64 27.60 -7.02
N ARG A 225 -28.08 27.08 -8.13
CA ARG A 225 -28.44 27.51 -9.49
C ARG A 225 -29.56 26.68 -10.12
N ARG A 226 -30.10 25.68 -9.41
CA ARG A 226 -31.06 24.70 -9.93
C ARG A 226 -30.64 24.13 -11.30
N SER A 227 -29.34 23.89 -11.47
CA SER A 227 -28.75 23.46 -12.73
C SER A 227 -28.91 21.94 -12.90
N LEU A 228 -30.00 21.55 -13.56
CA LEU A 228 -30.21 20.17 -14.02
C LEU A 228 -29.02 19.58 -14.78
N PRO A 229 -28.38 20.28 -15.76
CA PRO A 229 -27.26 19.68 -16.49
C PRO A 229 -26.05 19.42 -15.58
N THR A 230 -25.73 20.31 -14.65
CA THR A 230 -24.64 20.08 -13.69
C THR A 230 -24.93 18.89 -12.78
N ALA A 231 -26.17 18.77 -12.29
CA ALA A 231 -26.59 17.63 -11.47
C ALA A 231 -26.54 16.31 -12.25
N ALA A 232 -26.99 16.31 -13.51
CA ALA A 232 -26.94 15.14 -14.38
C ALA A 232 -25.50 14.69 -14.66
N VAL A 233 -24.62 15.62 -15.07
CA VAL A 233 -23.19 15.33 -15.32
C VAL A 233 -22.52 14.77 -14.07
N LEU A 234 -22.76 15.38 -12.90
CA LEU A 234 -22.18 14.90 -11.65
C LEU A 234 -22.68 13.48 -11.31
N THR A 235 -23.98 13.24 -11.47
CA THR A 235 -24.58 11.92 -11.19
C THR A 235 -24.02 10.86 -12.12
N LEU A 236 -23.92 11.15 -13.42
CA LEU A 236 -23.34 10.23 -14.41
C LEU A 236 -21.86 9.95 -14.11
N ALA A 237 -21.08 10.97 -13.74
CA ALA A 237 -19.67 10.78 -13.37
C ALA A 237 -19.51 9.90 -12.12
N LEU A 238 -20.34 10.09 -11.09
CA LEU A 238 -20.31 9.28 -9.88
C LEU A 238 -20.78 7.83 -10.12
N LEU A 239 -21.82 7.64 -10.94
CA LEU A 239 -22.31 6.31 -11.32
C LEU A 239 -21.30 5.56 -12.20
N GLY A 240 -20.70 6.24 -13.18
CA GLY A 240 -19.63 5.69 -14.01
C GLY A 240 -18.44 5.26 -13.15
N HIS A 241 -18.00 6.14 -12.25
CA HIS A 241 -16.92 5.83 -11.33
C HIS A 241 -17.23 4.62 -10.43
N TRP A 242 -18.43 4.60 -9.84
CA TRP A 242 -18.88 3.48 -9.03
C TRP A 242 -18.90 2.17 -9.84
N GLY A 243 -19.41 2.19 -11.07
CA GLY A 243 -19.47 1.02 -11.96
C GLY A 243 -18.08 0.46 -12.25
N ILE A 244 -17.11 1.32 -12.57
CA ILE A 244 -15.72 0.91 -12.83
C ILE A 244 -15.06 0.33 -11.57
N GLN A 245 -15.25 0.96 -10.41
CA GLN A 245 -14.71 0.44 -9.15
C GLN A 245 -15.37 -0.89 -8.75
N ALA A 246 -16.66 -1.05 -8.98
CA ALA A 246 -17.38 -2.30 -8.71
C ALA A 246 -16.90 -3.45 -9.59
N ASP A 247 -16.71 -3.21 -10.89
CA ASP A 247 -16.15 -4.18 -11.85
C ASP A 247 -14.74 -4.63 -11.43
N LEU A 248 -13.86 -3.66 -11.13
CA LEU A 248 -12.49 -3.93 -10.69
C LEU A 248 -12.46 -4.73 -9.39
N VAL A 249 -13.23 -4.31 -8.38
CA VAL A 249 -13.26 -5.01 -7.09
C VAL A 249 -13.81 -6.42 -7.25
N HIS A 250 -14.88 -6.62 -8.03
CA HIS A 250 -15.47 -7.94 -8.22
C HIS A 250 -14.52 -8.88 -8.96
N THR A 251 -13.95 -8.41 -10.08
CA THR A 251 -13.02 -9.17 -10.90
C THR A 251 -11.79 -9.57 -10.08
N HIS A 252 -11.11 -8.60 -9.44
CA HIS A 252 -9.89 -8.87 -8.69
C HIS A 252 -10.14 -9.65 -7.40
N ALA A 253 -11.26 -9.44 -6.71
CA ALA A 253 -11.62 -10.28 -5.58
C ALA A 253 -11.79 -11.75 -5.99
N SER A 254 -12.45 -12.01 -7.12
CA SER A 254 -12.68 -13.38 -7.60
C SER A 254 -11.38 -14.09 -8.00
N ILE A 255 -10.49 -13.40 -8.72
CA ILE A 255 -9.17 -13.92 -9.11
C ILE A 255 -8.37 -14.29 -7.86
N GLN A 256 -8.41 -13.41 -6.85
CA GLN A 256 -7.60 -13.56 -5.65
C GLN A 256 -8.16 -14.63 -4.71
N GLN A 257 -9.47 -14.73 -4.57
CA GLN A 257 -10.10 -15.83 -3.84
C GLN A 257 -9.75 -17.18 -4.47
N ARG A 258 -9.83 -17.29 -5.81
CA ARG A 258 -9.48 -18.54 -6.52
C ARG A 258 -8.00 -18.88 -6.38
N ALA A 259 -7.10 -17.91 -6.57
CA ALA A 259 -5.66 -18.11 -6.41
C ALA A 259 -5.26 -18.49 -4.97
N ARG A 260 -5.94 -17.95 -3.95
CA ARG A 260 -5.72 -18.35 -2.55
C ARG A 260 -6.26 -19.76 -2.27
N GLY A 261 -7.38 -20.12 -2.89
CA GLY A 261 -7.92 -21.48 -2.81
C GLY A 261 -6.97 -22.56 -3.36
N ASP A 262 -6.00 -22.20 -4.20
CA ASP A 262 -4.93 -23.12 -4.60
C ASP A 262 -4.08 -23.54 -3.39
N TRP A 263 -3.83 -22.65 -2.44
CA TRP A 263 -3.01 -22.96 -1.26
C TRP A 263 -3.70 -23.98 -0.36
N ASP A 264 -5.00 -23.86 -0.16
CA ASP A 264 -5.80 -24.84 0.60
C ASP A 264 -5.79 -26.22 -0.08
N ARG A 265 -5.87 -26.25 -1.42
CA ARG A 265 -5.81 -27.50 -2.19
C ARG A 265 -4.43 -28.16 -2.09
N ILE A 266 -3.36 -27.37 -2.21
CA ILE A 266 -2.00 -27.89 -2.09
C ILE A 266 -1.75 -28.40 -0.66
N ALA A 267 -2.18 -27.66 0.37
CA ALA A 267 -2.10 -28.08 1.77
C ALA A 267 -2.88 -29.40 2.03
N SER A 268 -4.06 -29.56 1.41
CA SER A 268 -4.83 -30.81 1.49
C SER A 268 -4.08 -31.99 0.86
N VAL A 269 -3.43 -31.81 -0.29
CA VAL A 269 -2.63 -32.87 -0.93
C VAL A 269 -1.39 -33.22 -0.09
N LEU A 270 -0.71 -32.21 0.48
CA LEU A 270 0.40 -32.41 1.42
C LEU A 270 -0.03 -33.30 2.61
N GLY A 271 -1.13 -32.97 3.28
CA GLY A 271 -1.65 -33.77 4.39
C GLY A 271 -2.04 -35.19 4.00
N LYS A 272 -2.69 -35.38 2.84
CA LYS A 272 -3.03 -36.72 2.32
C LYS A 272 -1.80 -37.61 2.10
N HIS A 273 -0.64 -37.01 1.85
CA HIS A 273 0.63 -37.71 1.63
C HIS A 273 1.57 -37.60 2.84
N GLY A 274 1.02 -37.36 4.04
CA GLY A 274 1.75 -37.51 5.30
C GLY A 274 2.46 -36.25 5.80
N VAL A 275 2.43 -35.15 5.06
CA VAL A 275 3.08 -33.89 5.47
C VAL A 275 2.14 -33.08 6.36
N HIS A 276 2.43 -33.05 7.67
CA HIS A 276 1.65 -32.33 8.67
C HIS A 276 2.56 -31.52 9.60
N PRO A 277 2.05 -30.46 10.25
CA PRO A 277 2.81 -29.72 11.25
C PRO A 277 3.29 -30.62 12.42
N PRO A 278 4.52 -30.42 12.93
CA PRO A 278 5.55 -29.51 12.44
C PRO A 278 6.23 -30.04 11.16
N CYS A 279 6.34 -29.20 10.14
CA CYS A 279 6.88 -29.54 8.82
C CYS A 279 7.68 -28.38 8.22
N VAL A 280 8.60 -28.68 7.31
CA VAL A 280 9.40 -27.74 6.53
C VAL A 280 9.11 -27.94 5.05
N LEU A 281 8.62 -26.89 4.39
CA LEU A 281 8.41 -26.87 2.95
C LEU A 281 9.53 -26.11 2.24
N ALA A 282 9.91 -26.58 1.07
CA ALA A 282 10.76 -25.82 0.15
C ALA A 282 10.11 -25.74 -1.24
N GLY A 283 10.63 -24.87 -2.10
CA GLY A 283 10.07 -24.68 -3.43
C GLY A 283 10.35 -23.29 -3.98
N ASN A 284 9.44 -22.79 -4.80
CA ASN A 284 9.56 -21.45 -5.37
C ASN A 284 9.09 -20.34 -4.40
N ARG A 285 9.07 -19.09 -4.86
CA ARG A 285 8.65 -17.91 -4.07
C ARG A 285 7.22 -17.99 -3.51
N SER A 286 6.39 -18.90 -4.00
CA SER A 286 5.01 -19.13 -3.53
C SER A 286 4.93 -20.06 -2.32
N THR A 287 6.04 -20.60 -1.85
CA THR A 287 6.08 -21.52 -0.71
C THR A 287 5.75 -20.81 0.60
N ILE A 288 6.06 -19.51 0.74
CA ILE A 288 5.78 -18.73 1.96
C ILE A 288 4.27 -18.68 2.31
N PRO A 289 3.36 -18.19 1.43
CA PRO A 289 1.94 -18.17 1.76
C PRO A 289 1.34 -19.57 1.94
N LEU A 290 1.88 -20.57 1.23
CA LEU A 290 1.43 -21.96 1.38
C LEU A 290 1.87 -22.57 2.71
N ALA A 291 3.12 -22.40 3.13
CA ALA A 291 3.64 -22.92 4.39
C ALA A 291 2.85 -22.32 5.56
N HIS A 292 2.55 -21.01 5.51
CA HIS A 292 1.64 -20.38 6.46
C HIS A 292 0.24 -21.05 6.47
N THR A 293 -0.33 -21.32 5.30
CA THR A 293 -1.66 -21.98 5.18
C THR A 293 -1.64 -23.42 5.72
N ALA A 294 -0.54 -24.15 5.49
CA ALA A 294 -0.36 -25.52 5.95
C ALA A 294 0.11 -25.63 7.41
N GLY A 295 0.49 -24.54 8.06
CA GLY A 295 1.11 -24.54 9.40
C GLY A 295 2.55 -25.07 9.41
N CYS A 296 3.25 -25.05 8.26
CA CYS A 296 4.64 -25.44 8.11
C CYS A 296 5.60 -24.24 8.15
N ALA A 297 6.88 -24.50 8.41
CA ALA A 297 7.98 -23.59 8.17
C ALA A 297 8.46 -23.64 6.70
N VAL A 298 9.23 -22.64 6.28
CA VAL A 298 9.88 -22.60 4.96
C VAL A 298 11.38 -22.86 5.16
N ALA A 299 11.97 -23.70 4.32
CA ALA A 299 13.43 -23.86 4.30
C ALA A 299 14.10 -22.56 3.84
N GLU A 300 14.96 -21.98 4.69
CA GLU A 300 15.81 -20.87 4.28
C GLU A 300 16.90 -21.37 3.33
N ALA A 301 17.36 -20.51 2.41
CA ALA A 301 18.29 -20.90 1.34
C ALA A 301 19.60 -21.51 1.86
N ASP A 302 20.02 -21.13 3.07
CA ASP A 302 21.26 -21.57 3.72
C ASP A 302 21.02 -22.47 4.96
N SER A 303 19.78 -22.93 5.17
CA SER A 303 19.47 -23.79 6.31
C SER A 303 19.86 -25.25 6.03
N PRO A 304 20.51 -25.96 6.99
CA PRO A 304 20.67 -27.41 6.92
C PRO A 304 19.34 -28.16 7.06
N ALA A 305 18.22 -27.45 7.29
CA ALA A 305 16.89 -28.03 7.39
C ALA A 305 16.50 -28.72 6.09
N HIS A 306 16.42 -30.04 6.20
CA HIS A 306 15.98 -30.94 5.17
C HIS A 306 14.46 -30.81 4.95
N PRO A 307 13.98 -30.37 3.77
CA PRO A 307 12.55 -30.15 3.57
C PRO A 307 11.78 -31.47 3.55
N ASP A 308 10.61 -31.51 4.18
CA ASP A 308 9.68 -32.65 4.18
C ASP A 308 8.96 -32.77 2.83
N ALA A 309 8.75 -31.64 2.15
CA ALA A 309 8.21 -31.63 0.80
C ALA A 309 8.67 -30.43 -0.03
N LEU A 310 8.66 -30.62 -1.34
CA LEU A 310 8.82 -29.56 -2.34
C LEU A 310 7.49 -29.21 -2.98
N VAL A 311 7.24 -27.92 -3.15
CA VAL A 311 6.07 -27.41 -3.86
C VAL A 311 6.52 -26.70 -5.13
N LEU A 312 6.14 -27.28 -6.26
CA LEU A 312 6.60 -26.89 -7.59
C LEU A 312 5.41 -26.51 -8.48
N ARG A 313 5.64 -25.60 -9.42
CA ARG A 313 4.69 -25.23 -10.47
C ARG A 313 5.42 -25.20 -11.80
N ASP A 314 4.97 -26.00 -12.76
CA ASP A 314 5.54 -26.09 -14.12
C ASP A 314 7.07 -26.30 -14.13
N ARG A 315 7.60 -27.06 -13.15
CA ARG A 315 9.04 -27.31 -13.00
C ARG A 315 9.30 -28.73 -12.51
N GLU A 316 10.45 -29.25 -12.91
CA GLU A 316 10.97 -30.52 -12.40
C GLU A 316 11.59 -30.35 -11.00
N PRO A 317 11.58 -31.41 -10.18
CA PRO A 317 12.31 -31.42 -8.92
C PRO A 317 13.82 -31.25 -9.16
N PRO A 318 14.54 -30.61 -8.22
CA PRO A 318 16.00 -30.56 -8.27
C PRO A 318 16.59 -31.97 -8.24
N HIS A 319 17.83 -32.12 -8.72
CA HIS A 319 18.49 -33.42 -8.89
C HIS A 319 18.36 -34.33 -7.67
N TRP A 320 18.57 -33.79 -6.47
CA TRP A 320 18.55 -34.51 -5.20
C TRP A 320 17.16 -34.99 -4.76
N ALA A 321 16.08 -34.44 -5.31
CA ALA A 321 14.69 -34.82 -5.02
C ALA A 321 13.99 -35.55 -6.18
N ARG A 322 14.70 -35.88 -7.26
CA ARG A 322 14.07 -36.50 -8.45
C ARG A 322 13.46 -37.88 -8.19
N GLY A 323 14.00 -38.63 -7.23
CA GLY A 323 13.48 -39.96 -6.85
C GLY A 323 12.32 -39.93 -5.85
N TRP A 324 11.89 -38.76 -5.40
CA TRP A 324 10.84 -38.63 -4.39
C TRP A 324 9.44 -38.82 -5.00
N PRO A 325 8.49 -39.40 -4.27
CA PRO A 325 7.08 -39.49 -4.68
C PRO A 325 6.51 -38.14 -5.10
N ARG A 326 5.88 -38.11 -6.28
CA ARG A 326 5.34 -36.90 -6.92
C ARG A 326 3.82 -36.98 -7.04
N PHE A 327 3.14 -35.95 -6.57
CA PHE A 327 1.68 -35.87 -6.56
C PHE A 327 1.19 -34.59 -7.25
N PRO A 328 0.40 -34.68 -8.33
CA PRO A 328 -0.21 -33.51 -8.95
C PRO A 328 -1.30 -32.92 -8.04
N VAL A 329 -1.51 -31.60 -8.09
CA VAL A 329 -2.60 -30.93 -7.38
C VAL A 329 -3.69 -30.52 -8.37
N PRO A 330 -4.75 -31.33 -8.52
CA PRO A 330 -5.80 -31.07 -9.51
C PRO A 330 -6.70 -29.90 -9.11
N ASN A 331 -7.46 -29.38 -10.08
CA ASN A 331 -8.52 -28.38 -9.88
C ASN A 331 -8.02 -27.07 -9.24
N THR A 332 -6.80 -26.66 -9.58
CA THR A 332 -6.20 -25.39 -9.18
C THR A 332 -6.54 -24.31 -10.21
N TYR A 333 -6.75 -23.08 -9.75
CA TYR A 333 -6.95 -21.91 -10.58
C TYR A 333 -5.70 -21.62 -11.42
N ASN A 334 -4.51 -21.66 -10.79
CA ASN A 334 -3.25 -21.68 -11.52
C ASN A 334 -2.85 -23.14 -11.77
N PRO A 335 -2.80 -23.63 -13.02
CA PRO A 335 -2.47 -25.02 -13.29
C PRO A 335 -0.99 -25.33 -13.02
N GLY A 336 -0.64 -26.62 -13.09
CA GLY A 336 0.76 -27.07 -13.09
C GLY A 336 1.37 -27.33 -11.71
N TRP A 337 0.59 -27.23 -10.64
CA TRP A 337 1.07 -27.51 -9.29
C TRP A 337 1.35 -28.99 -9.06
N THR A 338 2.48 -29.25 -8.40
CA THR A 338 2.94 -30.56 -7.98
C THR A 338 3.54 -30.48 -6.59
N VAL A 339 3.24 -31.46 -5.76
CA VAL A 339 3.89 -31.71 -4.47
C VAL A 339 4.83 -32.89 -4.62
N VAL A 340 6.05 -32.77 -4.09
CA VAL A 340 7.05 -33.83 -4.06
C VAL A 340 7.38 -34.12 -2.60
N VAL A 341 7.06 -35.30 -2.11
CA VAL A 341 7.15 -35.63 -0.68
C VAL A 341 8.38 -36.48 -0.42
N ARG A 342 9.09 -36.18 0.66
CA ARG A 342 10.22 -37.00 1.11
C ARG A 342 9.74 -38.44 1.39
N PRO A 343 10.44 -39.47 0.89
CA PRO A 343 10.09 -40.87 1.10
C PRO A 343 9.99 -41.28 2.57
#